data_AF-A0A8H5B313-F1
#
_entry.id   AF-A0A8H5B313-F1
#
_cell.length_a   1.000
_cell.length_b   1.000
_cell.length_c   1.000
_cell.angle_alpha   90.00
_cell.angle_beta   90.00
_cell.angle_gamma   90.00
#
_symmetry.space_group_name_H-M   'P 1'
#
loop_
_entity.id
_entity.type
_entity.pdbx_description
1 polymer ?
#
loop_
_entity_poly.entity_id
_entity_poly.type
_entity_poly.pdbx_seq_one_letter_code
_entity_poly.pdbx_strand_id
1 'polypeptide(L)'
;MTSISIPTLLSALDEHVDLLHDVTLSDIVSFVDICCLLRPTLDLPSLHSTHSGSEALERLPIYAHDFLKACLGWDDNQSDSLKALWYAFKDTVWAMEYSYELTRKLGGKYLPLFVKYGPSRGIAMYHFVPPTRTCLDPACRDYLRTNHSVGRERQLVDGITYPVVVFTQEFGAVPGHCTSLYCNHCKTRYYNNYYITGGTRTYYVGDIPPFLHTAEKTFMDIRTCELFSTMMVTTWVSATNCARIYNDGISKDLYEHSLLSSTAKSTILDVETVWNSLFLYWLVQDAQLRNVVFEYPDSADDQALRLKPALRARNERIAGPGQPEWNHVCDLCCAVEEVPGTDDLSYIRSVIVDGVTVGRPCCGVHDCMNELESVKDHYCQDPEHQKLANKCAVIVCKAQRESGYRTCGDPDHRALDTWANMHAKAMFQLRQRLERINATQAVDLEGEGGSEPADNPQGSTHLSDEAIDVDESVWPQAHA
;
A
#
# COMPACT_ATOMS: atom_id res chain seq x y z
N MET A 1 5.40 -19.69 21.96
CA MET A 1 6.88 -19.65 21.92
C MET A 1 7.31 -18.35 22.56
N THR A 2 8.20 -18.39 23.55
CA THR A 2 8.76 -17.21 24.22
C THR A 2 9.90 -16.63 23.39
N SER A 3 10.16 -15.33 23.49
CA SER A 3 11.31 -14.73 22.78
C SER A 3 12.66 -15.10 23.44
N ILE A 4 12.65 -15.29 24.76
CA ILE A 4 13.82 -15.66 25.56
C ILE A 4 14.00 -17.18 25.68
N SER A 5 15.25 -17.65 25.66
CA SER A 5 15.60 -19.05 25.89
C SER A 5 15.56 -19.39 27.38
N ILE A 6 15.15 -20.62 27.73
CA ILE A 6 15.09 -21.07 29.13
C ILE A 6 16.47 -20.94 29.83
N PRO A 7 17.60 -21.35 29.23
CA PRO A 7 18.91 -21.17 29.86
C PRO A 7 19.25 -19.71 30.15
N THR A 8 18.97 -18.79 29.23
CA THR A 8 19.20 -17.36 29.43
C THR A 8 18.34 -16.82 30.57
N LEU A 9 17.07 -17.25 30.63
CA LEU A 9 16.16 -16.84 31.68
C LEU A 9 16.60 -17.36 33.06
N LEU A 10 17.05 -18.61 33.16
CA LEU A 10 17.55 -19.18 34.42
C LEU A 10 18.84 -18.47 34.88
N SER A 11 19.78 -18.23 33.96
CA SER A 11 21.03 -17.53 34.29
C SER A 11 20.80 -16.12 34.83
N ALA A 12 19.80 -15.38 34.31
CA ALA A 12 19.47 -14.06 34.81
C ALA A 12 18.74 -14.10 36.17
N LEU A 13 18.03 -15.20 36.47
CA LEU A 13 17.33 -15.38 37.74
C LEU A 13 18.25 -15.88 38.87
N ASP A 14 19.34 -16.57 38.57
CA ASP A 14 20.30 -17.05 39.57
C ASP A 14 20.90 -15.89 40.40
N GLU A 15 21.04 -14.70 39.81
CA GLU A 15 21.52 -13.49 40.49
C GLU A 15 20.41 -12.74 41.26
N HIS A 16 19.14 -13.12 41.05
CA HIS A 16 17.96 -12.40 41.53
C HIS A 16 16.85 -13.36 42.02
N VAL A 17 17.23 -14.41 42.76
CA VAL A 17 16.31 -15.45 43.24
C VAL A 17 15.14 -14.88 44.05
N ASP A 18 15.35 -13.77 44.76
CA ASP A 18 14.34 -13.09 45.56
C ASP A 18 13.11 -12.66 44.73
N LEU A 19 13.26 -12.41 43.42
CA LEU A 19 12.16 -12.06 42.52
C LEU A 19 11.10 -13.17 42.41
N LEU A 20 11.50 -14.44 42.61
CA LEU A 20 10.60 -15.58 42.47
C LEU A 20 9.57 -15.70 43.61
N HIS A 21 9.73 -14.93 44.69
CA HIS A 21 8.75 -14.90 45.77
C HIS A 21 7.47 -14.15 45.39
N ASP A 22 7.61 -13.07 44.60
CA ASP A 22 6.52 -12.15 44.31
C ASP A 22 6.11 -12.15 42.82
N VAL A 23 6.90 -12.78 41.94
CA VAL A 23 6.71 -12.74 40.49
C VAL A 23 6.63 -14.15 39.91
N THR A 24 5.61 -14.43 39.11
CA THR A 24 5.50 -15.74 38.44
C THR A 24 6.40 -15.82 37.21
N LEU A 25 6.78 -17.04 36.82
CA LEU A 25 7.53 -17.27 35.56
C LEU A 25 6.80 -16.71 34.33
N SER A 26 5.47 -16.77 34.32
CA SER A 26 4.65 -16.22 33.23
C SER A 26 4.76 -14.69 33.15
N ASP A 27 4.85 -14.02 34.30
CA ASP A 27 5.02 -12.57 34.36
C ASP A 27 6.41 -12.18 33.87
N ILE A 28 7.46 -12.91 34.26
CA ILE A 28 8.84 -12.68 33.78
C ILE A 28 8.89 -12.80 32.25
N VAL A 29 8.34 -13.88 31.69
CA VAL A 29 8.30 -14.08 30.24
C VAL A 29 7.54 -12.95 29.56
N SER A 30 6.38 -12.56 30.09
CA SER A 30 5.57 -11.49 29.52
C SER A 30 6.26 -10.13 29.61
N PHE A 31 6.93 -9.86 30.73
CA PHE A 31 7.74 -8.68 30.93
C PHE A 31 8.86 -8.58 29.89
N VAL A 32 9.64 -9.65 29.70
CA VAL A 32 10.73 -9.68 28.73
C VAL A 32 10.20 -9.48 27.31
N ASP A 33 9.18 -10.26 26.92
CA ASP A 33 8.58 -10.15 25.58
C ASP A 33 8.06 -8.72 25.31
N ILE A 34 7.34 -8.11 26.24
CA ILE A 34 6.81 -6.75 26.09
C ILE A 34 7.95 -5.72 26.05
N CYS A 35 8.99 -5.86 26.88
CA CYS A 35 10.15 -4.98 26.86
C CYS A 35 10.91 -5.05 25.52
N CYS A 36 11.04 -6.25 24.94
CA CYS A 36 11.62 -6.40 23.60
C CYS A 36 10.80 -5.65 22.53
N LEU A 37 9.47 -5.70 22.61
CA LEU A 37 8.59 -4.94 21.71
C LEU A 37 8.67 -3.42 21.96
N LEU A 38 8.87 -2.99 23.20
CA LEU A 38 9.04 -1.59 23.58
C LEU A 38 10.40 -1.00 23.21
N ARG A 39 11.39 -1.84 22.89
CA ARG A 39 12.77 -1.43 22.69
C ARG A 39 12.91 -0.21 21.78
N PRO A 40 12.29 -0.12 20.58
CA PRO A 40 12.40 1.06 19.73
C PRO A 40 11.92 2.35 20.41
N THR A 41 10.92 2.27 21.28
CA THR A 41 10.41 3.42 22.05
C THR A 41 11.35 3.78 23.19
N LEU A 42 11.90 2.78 23.90
CA LEU A 42 12.88 2.98 24.97
C LEU A 42 14.21 3.52 24.44
N ASP A 43 14.52 3.26 23.18
CA ASP A 43 15.72 3.77 22.52
C ASP A 43 15.62 5.26 22.13
N LEU A 44 14.43 5.86 22.19
CA LEU A 44 14.27 7.27 21.82
C LEU A 44 14.87 8.24 22.85
N PRO A 45 14.65 8.10 24.17
CA PRO A 45 15.32 8.93 25.15
C PRO A 45 16.85 8.91 25.03
N SER A 46 17.44 7.78 24.59
CA SER A 46 18.88 7.68 24.37
C SER A 46 19.37 8.51 23.17
N LEU A 47 18.48 9.00 22.29
CA LEU A 47 18.81 9.95 21.22
C LEU A 47 19.30 11.31 21.73
N HIS A 48 18.88 11.73 22.92
CA HIS A 48 19.32 12.98 23.53
C HIS A 48 20.60 12.83 24.36
N SER A 49 21.07 11.59 24.53
CA SER A 49 22.23 11.26 25.33
C SER A 49 23.45 10.98 24.45
N THR A 50 24.65 11.29 24.95
CA THR A 50 25.91 11.02 24.24
C THR A 50 26.31 9.54 24.25
N HIS A 51 25.58 8.71 24.98
CA HIS A 51 25.84 7.27 25.05
C HIS A 51 25.45 6.60 23.72
N SER A 52 26.31 5.70 23.23
CA SER A 52 26.01 4.87 22.08
C SER A 52 24.73 4.07 22.36
N GLY A 53 23.83 3.95 21.39
CA GLY A 53 22.58 3.17 21.50
C GLY A 53 22.77 1.66 21.72
N SER A 54 23.96 1.24 22.15
CA SER A 54 24.35 -0.14 22.40
C SER A 54 24.11 -0.56 23.85
N GLU A 55 23.80 0.36 24.76
CA GLU A 55 23.63 0.07 26.19
C GLU A 55 22.18 0.23 26.63
N ALA A 56 21.74 -0.67 27.52
CA ALA A 56 20.40 -0.63 28.07
C ALA A 56 20.23 0.59 29.00
N LEU A 57 18.99 1.10 29.09
CA LEU A 57 18.70 2.18 30.02
C LEU A 57 18.90 1.73 31.46
N GLU A 58 19.60 2.54 32.25
CA GLU A 58 19.80 2.25 33.67
C GLU A 58 18.47 2.20 34.44
N ARG A 59 17.49 3.01 34.03
CA ARG A 59 16.16 3.05 34.62
C ARG A 59 15.11 3.24 33.54
N LEU A 60 13.97 2.56 33.71
CA LEU A 60 12.82 2.75 32.83
C LEU A 60 12.22 4.16 33.01
N PRO A 61 11.85 4.84 31.91
CA PRO A 61 11.01 6.03 31.98
C PRO A 61 9.66 5.73 32.65
N ILE A 62 9.10 6.73 33.33
CA ILE A 62 7.83 6.61 34.08
C ILE A 62 6.70 6.06 33.20
N TYR A 63 6.55 6.58 31.98
CA TYR A 63 5.51 6.14 31.05
C TYR A 63 5.63 4.65 30.68
N ALA A 64 6.86 4.12 30.55
CA ALA A 64 7.12 2.72 30.22
C ALA A 64 6.90 1.81 31.44
N HIS A 65 7.32 2.27 32.62
CA HIS A 65 7.05 1.59 33.88
C HIS A 65 5.54 1.46 34.12
N ASP A 66 4.78 2.55 33.98
CA ASP A 66 3.33 2.56 34.16
C ASP A 66 2.59 1.69 33.14
N PHE A 67 3.15 1.56 31.94
CA PHE A 67 2.61 0.70 30.88
C PHE A 67 2.83 -0.77 31.23
N LEU A 68 4.06 -1.16 31.56
CA LEU A 68 4.41 -2.54 31.91
C LEU A 68 3.61 -3.02 33.13
N LYS A 69 3.49 -2.17 34.16
CA LYS A 69 2.64 -2.42 35.32
C LYS A 69 1.19 -2.72 34.91
N ALA A 70 0.61 -1.89 34.04
CA ALA A 70 -0.76 -2.10 33.55
C ALA A 70 -0.91 -3.38 32.71
N CYS A 71 0.09 -3.70 31.87
CA CYS A 71 0.11 -4.91 31.05
C CYS A 71 0.16 -6.19 31.90
N LEU A 72 0.94 -6.18 32.99
CA LEU A 72 1.06 -7.31 33.91
C LEU A 72 -0.10 -7.39 34.91
N GLY A 73 -0.98 -6.38 34.96
CA GLY A 73 -2.09 -6.33 35.90
C GLY A 73 -1.65 -6.05 37.34
N TRP A 74 -0.50 -5.38 37.51
CA TRP A 74 0.10 -5.10 38.81
C TRP A 74 -0.39 -3.76 39.38
N ASP A 75 -0.38 -3.65 40.71
CA ASP A 75 -0.71 -2.45 41.47
C ASP A 75 0.58 -1.71 41.93
N ASP A 76 0.45 -0.69 42.77
CA ASP A 76 1.59 0.11 43.23
C ASP A 76 2.55 -0.66 44.15
N ASN A 77 2.06 -1.69 44.84
CA ASN A 77 2.87 -2.48 45.76
C ASN A 77 3.94 -3.32 45.03
N GLN A 78 3.70 -3.69 43.76
CA GLN A 78 4.68 -4.45 42.95
C GLN A 78 5.62 -3.55 42.13
N SER A 79 5.62 -2.23 42.35
CA SER A 79 6.52 -1.31 41.61
C SER A 79 7.99 -1.62 41.83
N ASP A 80 8.39 -2.04 43.03
CA ASP A 80 9.80 -2.36 43.31
C ASP A 80 10.21 -3.70 42.67
N SER A 81 9.31 -4.69 42.63
CA SER A 81 9.50 -5.92 41.88
C SER A 81 9.68 -5.65 40.38
N LEU A 82 8.93 -4.70 39.81
CA LEU A 82 9.07 -4.31 38.40
C LEU A 82 10.42 -3.63 38.10
N LYS A 83 10.90 -2.78 39.01
CA LYS A 83 12.24 -2.17 38.89
C LYS A 83 13.34 -3.22 38.98
N ALA A 84 13.19 -4.18 39.91
CA ALA A 84 14.13 -5.28 40.06
C ALA A 84 14.12 -6.22 38.84
N LEU A 85 12.96 -6.49 38.24
CA LEU A 85 12.87 -7.18 36.95
C LEU A 85 13.61 -6.45 35.83
N TRP A 86 13.41 -5.13 35.70
CA TRP A 86 14.15 -4.35 34.71
C TRP A 86 15.66 -4.44 34.96
N TYR A 87 16.10 -4.27 36.20
CA TYR A 87 17.51 -4.36 36.54
C TYR A 87 18.11 -5.72 36.17
N ALA A 88 17.40 -6.82 36.46
CA ALA A 88 17.83 -8.18 36.15
C ALA A 88 17.86 -8.49 34.65
N PHE A 89 16.90 -7.97 33.87
CA PHE A 89 16.71 -8.37 32.48
C PHE A 89 17.07 -7.30 31.44
N LYS A 90 17.43 -6.07 31.82
CA LYS A 90 17.71 -4.97 30.87
C LYS A 90 18.73 -5.35 29.80
N ASP A 91 19.83 -5.99 30.21
CA ASP A 91 20.90 -6.38 29.29
C ASP A 91 20.49 -7.54 28.39
N THR A 92 19.69 -8.46 28.92
CA THR A 92 19.09 -9.55 28.12
C THR A 92 18.16 -8.98 27.06
N VAL A 93 17.23 -8.08 27.44
CA VAL A 93 16.32 -7.40 26.51
C VAL A 93 17.09 -6.62 25.45
N TRP A 94 18.20 -5.99 25.82
CA TRP A 94 19.02 -5.19 24.91
C TRP A 94 19.92 -6.01 23.98
N ALA A 95 20.36 -7.18 24.43
CA ALA A 95 21.10 -8.14 23.62
C ALA A 95 20.20 -8.83 22.58
N MET A 96 18.89 -8.94 22.85
CA MET A 96 17.93 -9.52 21.92
C MET A 96 17.66 -8.59 20.74
N GLU A 97 17.89 -9.08 19.53
CA GLU A 97 17.66 -8.32 18.30
C GLU A 97 16.17 -7.97 18.15
N TYR A 98 15.86 -6.68 18.12
CA TYR A 98 14.53 -6.22 17.73
C TYR A 98 14.38 -6.40 16.22
N SER A 99 13.29 -7.05 15.82
CA SER A 99 12.90 -7.16 14.42
C SER A 99 11.39 -7.06 14.27
N TYR A 100 10.94 -6.68 13.08
CA TYR A 100 9.52 -6.73 12.74
C TYR A 100 8.99 -8.17 12.75
N GLU A 101 9.84 -9.15 12.50
CA GLU A 101 9.51 -10.57 12.65
C GLU A 101 9.18 -10.95 14.11
N LEU A 102 9.95 -10.42 15.07
CA LEU A 102 9.64 -10.58 16.49
C LEU A 102 8.30 -9.93 16.83
N THR A 103 8.06 -8.72 16.31
CA THR A 103 6.78 -8.01 16.47
C THR A 103 5.61 -8.81 15.92
N ARG A 104 5.77 -9.46 14.76
CA ARG A 104 4.77 -10.35 14.17
C ARG A 104 4.50 -11.58 15.03
N LYS A 105 5.56 -12.27 15.47
CA LYS A 105 5.45 -13.49 16.30
C LYS A 105 4.75 -13.23 17.63
N LEU A 106 5.06 -12.11 18.27
CA LEU A 106 4.54 -11.76 19.60
C LEU A 106 3.24 -10.92 19.54
N GLY A 107 2.98 -10.27 18.41
CA GLY A 107 1.88 -9.32 18.25
C GLY A 107 0.51 -9.93 18.53
N GLY A 108 0.27 -11.18 18.12
CA GLY A 108 -1.02 -11.84 18.41
C GLY A 108 -1.32 -11.95 19.91
N LYS A 109 -0.29 -12.07 20.75
CA LYS A 109 -0.43 -12.15 22.20
C LYS A 109 -0.51 -10.77 22.86
N TYR A 110 0.36 -9.84 22.46
CA TYR A 110 0.55 -8.59 23.21
C TYR A 110 -0.07 -7.34 22.57
N LEU A 111 -0.41 -7.35 21.28
CA LEU A 111 -1.06 -6.21 20.62
C LEU A 111 -2.30 -5.70 21.37
N PRO A 112 -3.21 -6.56 21.91
CA PRO A 112 -4.35 -6.07 22.70
C PRO A 112 -3.93 -5.22 23.91
N LEU A 113 -2.79 -5.55 24.55
CA LEU A 113 -2.26 -4.78 25.68
C LEU A 113 -1.73 -3.42 25.23
N PHE A 114 -1.03 -3.37 24.10
CA PHE A 114 -0.56 -2.12 23.49
C PHE A 114 -1.72 -1.21 23.11
N VAL A 115 -2.77 -1.75 22.48
CA VAL A 115 -3.94 -0.97 22.10
C VAL A 115 -4.70 -0.46 23.33
N LYS A 116 -4.83 -1.29 24.37
CA LYS A 116 -5.58 -0.94 25.59
C LYS A 116 -4.85 0.07 26.47
N TYR A 117 -3.55 -0.13 26.73
CA TYR A 117 -2.81 0.64 27.73
C TYR A 117 -1.82 1.65 27.14
N GLY A 118 -1.44 1.49 25.88
CA GLY A 118 -0.43 2.29 25.19
C GLY A 118 -0.84 3.73 24.89
N PRO A 119 -2.04 4.01 24.32
CA PRO A 119 -2.42 5.36 23.89
C PRO A 119 -2.32 6.43 24.99
N SER A 120 -2.79 6.10 26.20
CA SER A 120 -2.73 7.02 27.36
C SER A 120 -1.30 7.34 27.82
N ARG A 121 -0.30 6.59 27.34
CA ARG A 121 1.12 6.69 27.71
C ARG A 121 2.02 7.05 26.54
N GLY A 122 1.46 7.34 25.37
CA GLY A 122 2.23 7.61 24.16
C GLY A 122 3.05 6.39 23.69
N ILE A 123 2.57 5.18 23.95
CA ILE A 123 3.22 3.92 23.53
C ILE A 123 2.40 3.26 22.44
N ALA A 124 3.08 2.77 21.41
CA ALA A 124 2.50 1.93 20.37
C ALA A 124 3.41 0.72 20.12
N MET A 125 2.83 -0.37 19.62
CA MET A 125 3.60 -1.59 19.32
C MET A 125 4.54 -1.38 18.12
N TYR A 126 4.11 -0.59 17.14
CA TYR A 126 4.93 -0.17 16.01
C TYR A 126 5.50 1.22 16.27
N HIS A 127 6.82 1.35 16.29
CA HIS A 127 7.49 2.63 16.37
C HIS A 127 8.56 2.75 15.28
N PHE A 128 8.27 3.59 14.28
CA PHE A 128 9.14 3.82 13.14
C PHE A 128 10.10 4.99 13.46
N VAL A 129 11.40 4.70 13.50
CA VAL A 129 12.46 5.68 13.75
C VAL A 129 13.45 5.67 12.58
N PRO A 130 14.25 6.72 12.33
CA PRO A 130 15.24 6.67 11.27
C PRO A 130 16.28 5.56 11.53
N PRO A 131 16.78 4.87 10.49
CA PRO A 131 17.75 3.78 10.65
C PRO A 131 19.13 4.28 11.09
N THR A 132 19.36 5.59 11.07
CA THR A 132 20.59 6.22 11.54
C THR A 132 20.30 7.23 12.63
N ARG A 133 21.21 7.34 13.60
CA ARG A 133 21.22 8.38 14.64
C ARG A 133 22.13 9.54 14.30
N THR A 134 22.94 9.39 13.26
CA THR A 134 23.91 10.39 12.82
C THR A 134 23.62 10.84 11.40
N CYS A 135 24.01 12.08 11.12
CA CYS A 135 23.83 12.66 9.80
C CYS A 135 24.67 11.92 8.76
N LEU A 136 24.02 11.53 7.66
CA LEU A 136 24.65 10.83 6.53
C LEU A 136 25.47 11.75 5.63
N ASP A 137 25.29 13.06 5.72
CA ASP A 137 26.04 14.04 4.92
C ASP A 137 27.51 14.10 5.39
N PRO A 138 28.49 13.77 4.53
CA PRO A 138 29.90 13.86 4.88
C PRO A 138 30.35 15.25 5.35
N ALA A 139 29.76 16.33 4.80
CA ALA A 139 30.08 17.69 5.21
C ALA A 139 29.73 17.97 6.68
N CYS A 140 28.71 17.26 7.21
CA CYS A 140 28.35 17.36 8.61
C CYS A 140 29.37 16.73 9.57
N ARG A 141 30.23 15.81 9.08
CA ARG A 141 31.30 15.17 9.86
C ARG A 141 32.51 16.10 10.02
N ASP A 142 32.84 16.88 8.98
CA ASP A 142 34.02 17.75 8.99
C ASP A 142 33.91 18.90 9.99
N TYR A 143 32.71 19.44 10.21
CA TYR A 143 32.48 20.52 11.19
C TYR A 143 32.87 20.15 12.63
N LEU A 144 32.85 18.87 12.99
CA LEU A 144 33.18 18.40 14.34
C LEU A 144 34.67 18.12 14.56
N ARG A 145 35.52 18.32 13.53
CA ARG A 145 36.98 18.10 13.58
C ARG A 145 37.78 19.23 14.25
N THR A 146 37.14 20.15 14.98
CA THR A 146 37.80 21.32 15.58
C THR A 146 38.80 20.98 16.69
N ASN A 147 38.73 19.79 17.29
CA ASN A 147 39.76 19.24 18.18
C ASN A 147 40.48 18.09 17.49
N HIS A 148 41.79 18.24 17.34
CA HIS A 148 42.75 17.35 16.68
C HIS A 148 42.32 15.87 16.52
N SER A 149 42.27 15.43 15.25
CA SER A 149 42.35 14.05 14.75
C SER A 149 41.20 13.05 14.97
N VAL A 150 40.11 13.39 15.69
CA VAL A 150 38.95 12.47 15.81
C VAL A 150 37.70 13.10 15.21
N GLY A 151 37.32 12.65 14.01
CA GLY A 151 36.03 13.02 13.41
C GLY A 151 34.90 12.39 14.19
N ARG A 152 34.11 13.19 14.92
CA ARG A 152 32.89 12.73 15.57
C ARG A 152 31.72 12.82 14.59
N GLU A 153 30.89 11.79 14.53
CA GLU A 153 29.66 11.86 13.75
C GLU A 153 28.66 12.82 14.40
N ARG A 154 27.97 13.62 13.57
CA ARG A 154 26.96 14.56 14.05
C ARG A 154 25.68 13.82 14.39
N GLN A 155 25.29 13.87 15.66
CA GLN A 155 24.01 13.32 16.13
C GLN A 155 22.83 14.11 15.56
N LEU A 156 21.77 13.38 15.21
CA LEU A 156 20.48 13.94 14.83
C LEU A 156 19.71 14.34 16.10
N VAL A 157 18.97 15.44 16.04
CA VAL A 157 18.30 16.08 17.17
C VAL A 157 16.88 16.49 16.78
N ASP A 158 16.17 17.21 17.67
CA ASP A 158 14.84 17.77 17.42
C ASP A 158 13.84 16.75 16.86
N GLY A 159 13.75 15.63 17.59
CA GLY A 159 12.85 14.53 17.29
C GLY A 159 11.38 14.97 17.32
N ILE A 160 10.64 14.68 16.26
CA ILE A 160 9.20 14.91 16.19
C ILE A 160 8.51 13.56 16.05
N THR A 161 7.73 13.20 17.06
CA THR A 161 6.93 11.98 17.09
C THR A 161 5.46 12.29 16.83
N TYR A 162 4.80 11.49 16.00
CA TYR A 162 3.38 11.62 15.71
C TYR A 162 2.71 10.25 15.50
N PRO A 163 1.39 10.14 15.76
CA PRO A 163 0.63 8.92 15.55
C PRO A 163 0.44 8.60 14.06
N VAL A 164 0.50 7.32 13.74
CA VAL A 164 0.31 6.77 12.39
C VAL A 164 -0.59 5.54 12.41
N VAL A 165 -1.18 5.23 11.27
CA VAL A 165 -1.88 3.96 11.04
C VAL A 165 -0.96 3.02 10.28
N VAL A 166 -0.84 1.78 10.75
CA VAL A 166 -0.05 0.73 10.11
C VAL A 166 -1.00 -0.32 9.58
N PHE A 167 -1.01 -0.53 8.27
CA PHE A 167 -1.74 -1.60 7.63
C PHE A 167 -0.87 -2.85 7.58
N THR A 168 -1.28 -3.89 8.29
CA THR A 168 -0.53 -5.14 8.47
C THR A 168 -1.32 -6.33 7.94
N GLN A 169 -0.62 -7.35 7.46
CA GLN A 169 -1.27 -8.55 6.97
C GLN A 169 -1.88 -9.42 8.09
N GLU A 170 -1.30 -9.43 9.30
CA GLU A 170 -1.73 -10.32 10.40
C GLU A 170 -2.81 -9.72 11.31
N PHE A 171 -2.74 -8.41 11.52
CA PHE A 171 -3.49 -7.74 12.56
C PHE A 171 -4.47 -6.70 12.01
N GLY A 172 -4.50 -6.51 10.69
CA GLY A 172 -5.25 -5.44 10.08
C GLY A 172 -4.62 -4.07 10.34
N ALA A 173 -5.45 -3.04 10.38
CA ALA A 173 -5.02 -1.69 10.73
C ALA A 173 -4.75 -1.56 12.24
N VAL A 174 -3.56 -1.09 12.60
CA VAL A 174 -3.12 -0.96 14.00
C VAL A 174 -2.44 0.39 14.25
N PRO A 175 -2.44 0.92 15.49
CA PRO A 175 -1.80 2.19 15.78
C PRO A 175 -0.28 2.03 15.83
N GLY A 176 0.41 3.04 15.35
CA GLY A 176 1.85 3.17 15.45
C GLY A 176 2.28 4.58 15.80
N HIS A 177 3.57 4.75 16.07
CA HIS A 177 4.23 6.05 16.12
C HIS A 177 5.31 6.13 15.06
N CYS A 178 5.49 7.32 14.49
CA CYS A 178 6.65 7.62 13.67
C CYS A 178 7.39 8.80 14.29
N THR A 179 8.71 8.64 14.44
CA THR A 179 9.61 9.71 14.87
C THR A 179 10.51 10.09 13.71
N SER A 180 10.58 11.39 13.41
CA SER A 180 11.57 11.96 12.49
C SER A 180 12.65 12.69 13.28
N LEU A 181 13.89 12.66 12.80
CA LEU A 181 15.04 13.33 13.44
C LEU A 181 15.62 14.38 12.49
N TYR A 182 16.27 15.40 13.05
CA TYR A 182 16.71 16.57 12.30
C TYR A 182 18.20 16.83 12.46
N CYS A 183 18.87 17.13 11.35
CA CYS A 183 20.24 17.64 11.39
C CYS A 183 20.23 19.18 11.38
N ASN A 184 20.62 19.79 12.49
CA ASN A 184 20.67 21.24 12.62
C ASN A 184 21.72 21.93 11.71
N HIS A 185 22.63 21.19 11.08
CA HIS A 185 23.65 21.72 10.18
C HIS A 185 23.19 21.76 8.72
N CYS A 186 23.06 20.60 8.06
CA CYS A 186 22.64 20.50 6.66
C CYS A 186 21.12 20.70 6.46
N LYS A 187 20.36 20.84 7.56
CA LYS A 187 18.90 21.04 7.55
C LYS A 187 18.12 19.84 6.98
N THR A 188 18.73 18.65 6.95
CA THR A 188 18.08 17.40 6.54
C THR A 188 17.17 16.86 7.65
N ARG A 189 15.96 16.42 7.28
CA ARG A 189 15.07 15.66 8.18
C ARG A 189 15.04 14.19 7.77
N TYR A 190 15.35 13.31 8.70
CA TYR A 190 15.41 11.87 8.53
C TYR A 190 14.12 11.23 9.04
N TYR A 191 13.52 10.37 8.23
CA TYR A 191 12.36 9.53 8.53
C TYR A 191 12.79 8.05 8.52
N ASN A 192 11.85 7.14 8.74
CA ASN A 192 12.13 5.71 8.78
C ASN A 192 12.58 5.12 7.43
N ASN A 193 11.97 5.50 6.30
CA ASN A 193 12.34 4.93 4.98
C ASN A 193 13.12 5.88 4.08
N TYR A 194 13.11 7.18 4.39
CA TYR A 194 13.75 8.21 3.57
C TYR A 194 14.22 9.36 4.43
N TYR A 195 14.94 10.30 3.81
CA TYR A 195 15.24 11.60 4.38
C TYR A 195 14.92 12.70 3.35
N ILE A 196 14.73 13.92 3.84
CA ILE A 196 14.43 15.09 3.01
C ILE A 196 15.56 16.10 3.16
N THR A 197 16.21 16.44 2.04
CA THR A 197 17.25 17.47 1.96
C THR A 197 16.97 18.38 0.78
N GLY A 198 16.94 19.70 1.00
CA GLY A 198 16.76 20.67 -0.08
C GLY A 198 15.46 20.53 -0.88
N GLY A 199 14.40 19.97 -0.26
CA GLY A 199 13.12 19.70 -0.93
C GLY A 199 13.11 18.41 -1.76
N THR A 200 14.17 17.61 -1.74
CA THR A 200 14.22 16.29 -2.37
C THR A 200 14.08 15.21 -1.32
N ARG A 201 13.19 14.26 -1.58
CA ARG A 201 13.01 13.05 -0.79
C ARG A 201 13.91 11.95 -1.35
N THR A 202 14.75 11.37 -0.49
CA THR A 202 15.72 10.34 -0.88
C THR A 202 15.56 9.11 0.01
N TYR A 203 15.30 7.96 -0.59
CA TYR A 203 15.17 6.69 0.13
C TYR A 203 16.54 6.11 0.48
N TYR A 204 16.62 5.43 1.62
CA TYR A 204 17.88 4.79 2.03
C TYR A 204 18.27 3.66 1.07
N VAL A 205 19.57 3.51 0.85
CA VAL A 205 20.14 2.41 0.05
C VAL A 205 20.15 1.13 0.88
N GLY A 206 19.74 0.01 0.28
CA GLY A 206 19.73 -1.30 0.91
C GLY A 206 18.46 -2.07 0.58
N ASP A 207 18.12 -3.01 1.46
CA ASP A 207 16.89 -3.79 1.34
C ASP A 207 15.65 -2.93 1.61
N ILE A 208 14.53 -3.30 0.96
CA ILE A 208 13.25 -2.65 1.21
C ILE A 208 12.85 -2.89 2.67
N PRO A 209 12.59 -1.84 3.46
CA PRO A 209 12.16 -2.01 4.83
C PRO A 209 10.81 -2.74 4.89
N PRO A 210 10.53 -3.56 5.92
CA PRO A 210 9.28 -4.34 6.00
C PRO A 210 8.00 -3.51 6.01
N PHE A 211 8.11 -2.21 6.27
CA PHE A 211 7.02 -1.26 6.19
C PHE A 211 7.43 -0.04 5.38
N LEU A 212 6.54 0.37 4.47
CA LEU A 212 6.69 1.58 3.67
C LEU A 212 5.84 2.71 4.24
N HIS A 213 6.42 3.91 4.32
CA HIS A 213 5.77 5.16 4.67
C HIS A 213 5.10 5.72 3.42
N THR A 214 3.88 5.24 3.17
CA THR A 214 3.18 5.43 1.90
C THR A 214 2.45 6.76 1.81
N ALA A 215 2.04 7.32 2.94
CA ALA A 215 1.52 8.69 3.05
C ALA A 215 1.88 9.27 4.43
N GLU A 216 1.70 10.58 4.63
CA GLU A 216 2.18 11.32 5.82
C GLU A 216 2.01 10.59 7.17
N LYS A 217 0.86 9.96 7.40
CA LYS A 217 0.53 9.23 8.64
C LYS A 217 0.12 7.77 8.40
N THR A 218 0.65 7.17 7.34
CA THR A 218 0.24 5.83 6.90
C THR A 218 1.45 4.98 6.56
N PHE A 219 1.51 3.80 7.16
CA PHE A 219 2.48 2.77 6.84
C PHE A 219 1.77 1.53 6.27
N MET A 220 2.40 0.88 5.31
CA MET A 220 1.92 -0.36 4.70
C MET A 220 2.98 -1.45 4.81
N ASP A 221 2.59 -2.63 5.29
CA ASP A 221 3.42 -3.84 5.26
C ASP A 221 3.75 -4.22 3.81
N ILE A 222 5.02 -4.49 3.51
CA ILE A 222 5.44 -4.89 2.15
C ILE A 222 4.73 -6.16 1.70
N ARG A 223 4.38 -7.06 2.62
CA ARG A 223 3.71 -8.33 2.30
C ARG A 223 2.26 -8.11 1.91
N THR A 224 1.64 -7.06 2.43
CA THR A 224 0.34 -6.59 1.94
C THR A 224 0.47 -6.03 0.52
N CYS A 225 1.54 -5.29 0.21
CA CYS A 225 1.83 -4.85 -1.17
C CYS A 225 2.10 -6.03 -2.13
N GLU A 226 2.84 -7.04 -1.69
CA GLU A 226 3.12 -8.26 -2.47
C GLU A 226 1.85 -9.08 -2.72
N LEU A 227 1.00 -9.24 -1.70
CA LEU A 227 -0.30 -9.89 -1.81
C LEU A 227 -1.18 -9.16 -2.83
N PHE A 228 -1.30 -7.84 -2.71
CA PHE A 228 -2.10 -7.06 -3.67
C PHE A 228 -1.53 -7.11 -5.08
N SER A 229 -0.20 -7.02 -5.24
CA SER A 229 0.44 -7.18 -6.55
C SER A 229 0.12 -8.54 -7.16
N THR A 230 0.19 -9.61 -6.36
CA THR A 230 -0.15 -10.97 -6.79
C THR A 230 -1.61 -11.08 -7.18
N MET A 231 -2.53 -10.53 -6.37
CA MET A 231 -3.97 -10.54 -6.67
C MET A 231 -4.29 -9.76 -7.95
N MET A 232 -3.67 -8.60 -8.15
CA MET A 232 -3.84 -7.81 -9.37
C MET A 232 -3.37 -8.56 -10.62
N VAL A 233 -2.22 -9.24 -10.54
CA VAL A 233 -1.63 -9.94 -11.69
C VAL A 233 -2.31 -11.27 -11.97
N THR A 234 -2.63 -12.06 -10.94
CA THR A 234 -3.10 -13.45 -11.12
C THR A 234 -4.62 -13.59 -11.18
N THR A 235 -5.34 -12.69 -10.52
CA THR A 235 -6.81 -12.78 -10.37
C THR A 235 -7.52 -11.50 -10.81
N TRP A 236 -6.80 -10.56 -11.43
CA TRP A 236 -7.36 -9.32 -11.99
C TRP A 236 -8.14 -8.49 -10.96
N VAL A 237 -7.75 -8.58 -9.69
CA VAL A 237 -8.44 -7.88 -8.61
C VAL A 237 -8.13 -6.39 -8.70
N SER A 238 -9.16 -5.55 -8.78
CA SER A 238 -8.97 -4.10 -8.79
C SER A 238 -8.47 -3.59 -7.44
N ALA A 239 -7.82 -2.41 -7.40
CA ALA A 239 -7.39 -1.79 -6.15
C ALA A 239 -8.55 -1.57 -5.16
N THR A 240 -9.75 -1.23 -5.67
CA THR A 240 -10.97 -1.13 -4.85
C THR A 240 -11.31 -2.46 -4.19
N ASN A 241 -11.20 -3.57 -4.93
CA ASN A 241 -11.44 -4.90 -4.36
C ASN A 241 -10.31 -5.34 -3.43
N CYS A 242 -9.05 -4.98 -3.68
CA CYS A 242 -7.95 -5.20 -2.72
C CYS A 242 -8.23 -4.50 -1.39
N ALA A 243 -8.65 -3.23 -1.43
CA ALA A 243 -9.04 -2.47 -0.25
C ALA A 243 -10.20 -3.16 0.51
N ARG A 244 -11.26 -3.58 -0.20
CA ARG A 244 -12.41 -4.30 0.39
C ARG A 244 -12.00 -5.62 1.01
N ILE A 245 -11.26 -6.47 0.28
CA ILE A 245 -10.79 -7.76 0.79
C ILE A 245 -9.93 -7.57 2.04
N TYR A 246 -9.10 -6.53 2.07
CA TYR A 246 -8.35 -6.19 3.26
C TYR A 246 -9.26 -5.78 4.42
N ASN A 247 -10.18 -4.84 4.21
CA ASN A 247 -11.05 -4.34 5.27
C ASN A 247 -12.01 -5.42 5.80
N ASP A 248 -12.61 -6.21 4.91
CA ASP A 248 -13.64 -7.19 5.26
C ASP A 248 -13.04 -8.54 5.71
N GLY A 249 -11.86 -8.90 5.19
CA GLY A 249 -11.25 -10.22 5.35
C GLY A 249 -9.99 -10.28 6.23
N ILE A 250 -9.24 -9.18 6.31
CA ILE A 250 -7.97 -9.12 7.07
C ILE A 250 -8.11 -8.23 8.30
N SER A 251 -8.77 -7.08 8.15
CA SER A 251 -8.98 -6.15 9.25
C SER A 251 -9.84 -6.81 10.32
N LYS A 252 -9.41 -6.67 11.57
CA LYS A 252 -10.18 -7.11 12.72
C LYS A 252 -10.77 -5.87 13.35
N ASP A 253 -12.09 -5.79 13.46
CA ASP A 253 -12.83 -4.70 14.11
C ASP A 253 -12.47 -4.50 15.60
N LEU A 254 -11.60 -5.36 16.14
CA LEU A 254 -11.21 -5.41 17.54
C LEU A 254 -10.68 -4.08 18.12
N TYR A 255 -10.22 -3.15 17.28
CA TYR A 255 -9.46 -1.99 17.73
C TYR A 255 -9.98 -0.63 17.27
N GLU A 256 -11.08 -0.57 16.51
CA GLU A 256 -11.58 0.69 15.91
C GLU A 256 -11.79 1.81 16.94
N HIS A 257 -12.41 1.51 18.08
CA HIS A 257 -12.68 2.51 19.12
C HIS A 257 -11.41 3.06 19.79
N SER A 258 -10.35 2.26 19.91
CA SER A 258 -9.07 2.69 20.50
C SER A 258 -8.23 3.48 19.48
N LEU A 259 -8.40 3.18 18.19
CA LEU A 259 -7.72 3.84 17.08
C LEU A 259 -8.25 5.25 16.82
N LEU A 260 -9.57 5.46 16.90
CA LEU A 260 -10.21 6.76 16.66
C LEU A 260 -9.84 7.84 17.68
N SER A 261 -9.47 7.45 18.91
CA SER A 261 -9.06 8.40 19.95
C SER A 261 -7.59 8.82 19.85
N SER A 262 -6.74 8.02 19.18
CA SER A 262 -5.29 8.20 19.13
C SER A 262 -4.76 8.61 17.76
N THR A 263 -5.47 8.27 16.68
CA THR A 263 -5.08 8.57 15.30
C THR A 263 -6.15 9.43 14.63
N ALA A 264 -5.76 10.56 14.03
CA ALA A 264 -6.67 11.43 13.28
C ALA A 264 -7.01 10.90 11.86
N LYS A 265 -6.56 9.69 11.51
CA LYS A 265 -6.76 9.08 10.19
C LYS A 265 -7.66 7.85 10.29
N SER A 266 -8.39 7.58 9.21
CA SER A 266 -9.22 6.40 9.05
C SER A 266 -8.39 5.11 9.18
N THR A 267 -8.95 4.12 9.87
CA THR A 267 -8.44 2.74 9.95
C THR A 267 -8.88 1.89 8.76
N ILE A 268 -9.76 2.44 7.92
CA ILE A 268 -10.26 1.81 6.71
C ILE A 268 -9.25 2.07 5.60
N LEU A 269 -8.77 1.00 4.99
CA LEU A 269 -7.90 1.08 3.83
C LEU A 269 -8.72 1.53 2.61
N ASP A 270 -8.37 2.68 2.03
CA ASP A 270 -9.02 3.18 0.83
C ASP A 270 -8.23 2.85 -0.46
N VAL A 271 -8.90 3.05 -1.60
CA VAL A 271 -8.33 2.75 -2.92
C VAL A 271 -7.10 3.61 -3.23
N GLU A 272 -7.06 4.84 -2.74
CA GLU A 272 -5.94 5.77 -2.99
C GLU A 272 -4.69 5.31 -2.24
N THR A 273 -4.85 4.91 -0.97
CA THR A 273 -3.80 4.35 -0.14
C THR A 273 -3.25 3.06 -0.74
N VAL A 274 -4.11 2.18 -1.30
CA VAL A 274 -3.65 0.99 -2.02
C VAL A 274 -2.73 1.39 -3.20
N TRP A 275 -3.18 2.31 -4.06
CA TRP A 275 -2.37 2.76 -5.20
C TRP A 275 -1.08 3.46 -4.80
N ASN A 276 -1.15 4.39 -3.84
CA ASN A 276 0.03 5.09 -3.30
C ASN A 276 1.05 4.11 -2.74
N SER A 277 0.58 3.06 -2.06
CA SER A 277 1.44 2.01 -1.51
C SER A 277 2.09 1.16 -2.60
N LEU A 278 1.31 0.70 -3.58
CA LEU A 278 1.81 -0.13 -4.68
C LEU A 278 2.76 0.63 -5.60
N PHE A 279 2.43 1.86 -5.99
CA PHE A 279 3.32 2.68 -6.82
C PHE A 279 4.64 2.97 -6.11
N LEU A 280 4.60 3.30 -4.81
CA LEU A 280 5.81 3.49 -4.05
C LEU A 280 6.62 2.19 -3.96
N TYR A 281 5.97 1.07 -3.63
CA TYR A 281 6.60 -0.24 -3.54
C TYR A 281 7.31 -0.63 -4.84
N TRP A 282 6.62 -0.55 -5.99
CA TRP A 282 7.21 -0.90 -7.29
C TRP A 282 8.33 0.06 -7.71
N LEU A 283 8.25 1.35 -7.36
CA LEU A 283 9.32 2.31 -7.66
C LEU A 283 10.59 2.04 -6.83
N VAL A 284 10.42 1.74 -5.53
CA VAL A 284 11.55 1.36 -4.66
C VAL A 284 12.17 0.06 -5.14
N GLN A 285 11.35 -0.94 -5.49
CA GLN A 285 11.82 -2.21 -6.05
C GLN A 285 12.55 -2.01 -7.39
N ASP A 286 12.03 -1.19 -8.30
CA ASP A 286 12.67 -0.85 -9.57
C ASP A 286 14.04 -0.18 -9.36
N ALA A 287 14.14 0.73 -8.40
CA ALA A 287 15.40 1.38 -8.06
C ALA A 287 16.42 0.39 -7.48
N GLN A 288 15.98 -0.52 -6.60
CA GLN A 288 16.83 -1.56 -6.03
C GLN A 288 17.34 -2.53 -7.09
N LEU A 289 16.46 -3.00 -8.00
CA LEU A 289 16.85 -3.88 -9.11
C LEU A 289 17.89 -3.23 -10.03
N ARG A 290 17.83 -1.91 -10.18
CA ARG A 290 18.80 -1.14 -10.97
C ARG A 290 20.01 -0.67 -10.17
N ASN A 291 20.06 -0.98 -8.87
CA ASN A 291 21.09 -0.52 -7.95
C ASN A 291 21.28 1.02 -8.00
N VAL A 292 20.18 1.76 -8.02
CA VAL A 292 20.18 3.24 -7.97
C VAL A 292 19.47 3.74 -6.72
N VAL A 293 19.83 4.95 -6.28
CA VAL A 293 19.11 5.65 -5.23
C VAL A 293 17.74 6.09 -5.77
N PHE A 294 16.68 5.84 -5.00
CA PHE A 294 15.35 6.33 -5.34
C PHE A 294 15.11 7.71 -4.73
N GLU A 295 14.84 8.69 -5.58
CA GLU A 295 14.66 10.07 -5.18
C GLU A 295 13.65 10.80 -6.06
N TYR A 296 12.91 11.73 -5.44
CA TYR A 296 11.91 12.57 -6.11
C TYR A 296 11.62 13.85 -5.31
N PRO A 297 11.11 14.92 -5.95
CA PRO A 297 10.75 16.16 -5.25
C PRO A 297 9.69 15.93 -4.17
N ASP A 298 9.89 16.51 -2.98
CA ASP A 298 8.96 16.39 -1.85
C ASP A 298 7.77 17.38 -1.93
N SER A 299 7.89 18.41 -2.76
CA SER A 299 7.07 19.62 -2.79
C SER A 299 5.67 19.49 -3.41
N ALA A 300 5.04 18.33 -3.35
CA ALA A 300 3.68 18.12 -3.88
C ALA A 300 2.63 18.08 -2.76
N ASP A 301 1.40 18.48 -3.08
CA ASP A 301 0.28 18.54 -2.12
C ASP A 301 -0.17 17.15 -1.67
N ASP A 302 -0.16 16.17 -2.57
CA ASP A 302 -0.52 14.78 -2.28
C ASP A 302 0.57 13.79 -2.73
N GLN A 303 0.43 12.54 -2.29
CA GLN A 303 1.41 11.50 -2.59
C GLN A 303 1.38 11.08 -4.07
N ALA A 304 0.22 11.03 -4.72
CA ALA A 304 0.09 10.60 -6.10
C ALA A 304 0.84 11.56 -7.04
N LEU A 305 0.66 12.87 -6.85
CA LEU A 305 1.40 13.93 -7.53
C LEU A 305 2.90 13.86 -7.24
N ARG A 306 3.28 13.53 -5.99
CA ARG A 306 4.68 13.38 -5.59
C ARG A 306 5.38 12.24 -6.34
N LEU A 307 4.69 11.12 -6.54
CA LEU A 307 5.23 9.94 -7.25
C LEU A 307 5.14 10.06 -8.77
N LYS A 308 4.27 10.93 -9.31
CA LYS A 308 4.01 11.08 -10.75
C LYS A 308 5.29 11.27 -11.60
N PRO A 309 6.27 12.13 -11.24
CA PRO A 309 7.50 12.28 -12.01
C PRO A 309 8.32 10.99 -12.09
N ALA A 310 8.44 10.26 -10.97
CA ALA A 310 9.15 8.99 -10.91
C ALA A 310 8.45 7.89 -11.72
N LEU A 311 7.11 7.84 -11.67
CA LEU A 311 6.31 6.93 -12.49
C LEU A 311 6.49 7.21 -13.98
N ARG A 312 6.47 8.47 -14.40
CA ARG A 312 6.74 8.87 -15.79
C ARG A 312 8.15 8.46 -16.23
N ALA A 313 9.17 8.81 -15.44
CA ALA A 313 10.55 8.45 -15.73
C ALA A 313 10.76 6.93 -15.83
N ARG A 314 10.04 6.14 -15.00
CA ARG A 314 10.03 4.68 -15.12
C ARG A 314 9.35 4.23 -16.41
N ASN A 315 8.16 4.74 -16.72
CA ASN A 315 7.41 4.39 -17.92
C ASN A 315 8.18 4.73 -19.20
N GLU A 316 8.79 5.90 -19.27
CA GLU A 316 9.65 6.33 -20.39
C GLU A 316 10.86 5.41 -20.55
N ARG A 317 11.49 5.02 -19.44
CA ARG A 317 12.63 4.10 -19.47
C ARG A 317 12.24 2.72 -19.99
N ILE A 318 11.08 2.18 -19.59
CA ILE A 318 10.63 0.84 -20.01
C ILE A 318 9.91 0.87 -21.37
N ALA A 319 9.55 2.04 -21.89
CA ALA A 319 8.90 2.14 -23.20
C ALA A 319 9.88 1.72 -24.31
N GLY A 320 9.39 0.88 -25.23
CA GLY A 320 10.21 0.39 -26.34
C GLY A 320 11.37 -0.49 -25.85
N PRO A 321 12.62 -0.19 -26.22
CA PRO A 321 13.80 -1.05 -25.97
C PRO A 321 14.17 -1.23 -24.50
N GLY A 322 13.48 -0.58 -23.58
CA GLY A 322 13.71 -0.72 -22.14
C GLY A 322 13.15 -1.99 -21.51
N GLN A 323 12.29 -2.74 -22.21
CA GLN A 323 11.82 -4.04 -21.71
C GLN A 323 12.79 -5.16 -22.07
N PRO A 324 13.03 -6.12 -21.17
CA PRO A 324 13.60 -7.40 -21.55
C PRO A 324 12.80 -7.99 -22.71
N GLU A 325 13.48 -8.59 -23.68
CA GLU A 325 12.84 -9.22 -24.84
C GLU A 325 12.01 -8.26 -25.74
N TRP A 326 12.20 -6.93 -25.65
CA TRP A 326 11.48 -5.95 -26.49
C TRP A 326 11.56 -6.26 -28.00
N ASN A 327 12.75 -6.66 -28.47
CA ASN A 327 12.98 -7.01 -29.87
C ASN A 327 13.13 -8.53 -30.05
N HIS A 328 12.50 -9.32 -29.17
CA HIS A 328 12.53 -10.77 -29.25
C HIS A 328 11.86 -11.26 -30.52
N VAL A 329 12.57 -12.10 -31.25
CA VAL A 329 12.10 -12.77 -32.46
C VAL A 329 12.43 -14.25 -32.29
N CYS A 330 11.40 -15.07 -32.10
CA CYS A 330 11.51 -16.52 -32.17
C CYS A 330 10.40 -17.05 -33.07
N ASP A 331 10.56 -18.30 -33.50
CA ASP A 331 9.62 -18.99 -34.40
C ASP A 331 8.21 -19.17 -33.79
N LEU A 332 8.05 -18.93 -32.48
CA LEU A 332 6.75 -18.92 -31.79
C LEU A 332 6.09 -17.53 -31.78
N CYS A 333 6.87 -16.45 -31.72
CA CYS A 333 6.37 -15.08 -31.60
C CYS A 333 6.30 -14.34 -32.94
N CYS A 334 7.01 -14.82 -33.97
CA CYS A 334 7.05 -14.23 -35.29
C CYS A 334 6.94 -15.31 -36.36
N ALA A 335 5.88 -15.26 -37.17
CA ALA A 335 5.81 -16.01 -38.41
C ALA A 335 6.37 -15.15 -39.56
N VAL A 336 7.20 -15.74 -40.40
CA VAL A 336 7.77 -15.11 -41.59
C VAL A 336 7.24 -15.85 -42.80
N GLU A 337 6.62 -15.13 -43.72
CA GLU A 337 6.02 -15.68 -44.93
C GLU A 337 6.60 -14.98 -46.15
N GLU A 338 6.94 -15.73 -47.20
CA GLU A 338 7.32 -15.13 -48.49
C GLU A 338 6.08 -14.55 -49.18
N VAL A 339 6.18 -13.32 -49.68
CA VAL A 339 5.07 -12.70 -50.39
C VAL A 339 5.00 -13.26 -51.81
N PRO A 340 3.89 -13.92 -52.22
CA PRO A 340 3.82 -14.62 -53.50
C PRO A 340 4.11 -13.70 -54.69
N GLY A 341 5.07 -14.06 -55.52
CA GLY A 341 5.43 -13.32 -56.74
C GLY A 341 6.38 -12.13 -56.51
N THR A 342 6.96 -12.00 -55.32
CA THR A 342 7.99 -11.00 -54.98
C THR A 342 9.12 -11.67 -54.20
N ASP A 343 10.29 -11.03 -54.14
CA ASP A 343 11.41 -11.45 -53.25
C ASP A 343 11.26 -10.87 -51.82
N ASP A 344 10.08 -10.33 -51.48
CA ASP A 344 9.82 -9.67 -50.20
C ASP A 344 9.32 -10.67 -49.15
N LEU A 345 9.63 -10.37 -47.88
CA LEU A 345 9.19 -11.13 -46.70
C LEU A 345 8.08 -10.37 -45.96
N SER A 346 7.01 -11.08 -45.61
CA SER A 346 5.96 -10.66 -44.69
C SER A 346 6.27 -11.15 -43.27
N TYR A 347 6.04 -10.29 -42.28
CA TYR A 347 6.26 -10.61 -40.86
C TYR A 347 4.95 -10.49 -40.10
N ILE A 348 4.47 -11.60 -39.53
CA ILE A 348 3.34 -11.62 -38.61
C ILE A 348 3.91 -11.75 -37.20
N ARG A 349 3.75 -10.71 -36.38
CA ARG A 349 4.24 -10.69 -35.00
C ARG A 349 3.08 -10.82 -34.03
N SER A 350 3.18 -11.78 -33.11
CA SER A 350 2.29 -11.84 -31.96
C SER A 350 2.69 -10.75 -30.97
N VAL A 351 1.78 -9.82 -30.70
CA VAL A 351 1.93 -8.83 -29.63
C VAL A 351 1.17 -9.32 -28.41
N ILE A 352 1.86 -9.42 -27.27
CA ILE A 352 1.18 -9.60 -25.99
C ILE A 352 0.74 -8.20 -25.55
N VAL A 353 -0.52 -7.88 -25.84
CA VAL A 353 -1.20 -6.78 -25.17
C VAL A 353 -1.75 -7.32 -23.86
N ASP A 354 -1.58 -6.60 -22.76
CA ASP A 354 -2.36 -6.95 -21.57
C ASP A 354 -3.84 -6.77 -21.97
N GLY A 355 -4.69 -7.77 -21.72
CA GLY A 355 -6.09 -7.74 -22.12
C GLY A 355 -6.92 -6.63 -21.44
N VAL A 356 -6.33 -5.86 -20.53
CA VAL A 356 -6.88 -4.70 -19.80
C VAL A 356 -6.50 -3.37 -20.48
N THR A 357 -5.42 -3.34 -21.28
CA THR A 357 -5.01 -2.17 -22.08
C THR A 357 -5.84 -1.94 -23.33
N VAL A 358 -6.84 -2.80 -23.60
CA VAL A 358 -7.96 -2.44 -24.48
C VAL A 358 -8.79 -1.34 -23.79
N GLY A 359 -8.34 -0.10 -23.91
CA GLY A 359 -9.12 1.07 -23.51
C GLY A 359 -8.49 2.00 -22.48
N ARG A 360 -7.15 2.12 -22.37
CA ARG A 360 -6.59 3.29 -21.67
C ARG A 360 -7.11 4.54 -22.39
N PRO A 361 -7.86 5.43 -21.73
CA PRO A 361 -8.42 6.59 -22.40
C PRO A 361 -7.30 7.41 -23.06
N CYS A 362 -7.35 7.50 -24.38
CA CYS A 362 -6.48 8.34 -25.18
C CYS A 362 -7.29 9.49 -25.77
N CYS A 363 -6.59 10.51 -26.24
CA CYS A 363 -7.24 11.54 -27.03
C CYS A 363 -7.85 10.90 -28.28
N GLY A 364 -9.10 11.21 -28.60
CA GLY A 364 -9.83 10.70 -29.75
C GLY A 364 -9.34 11.24 -31.10
N VAL A 365 -8.17 11.88 -31.13
CA VAL A 365 -7.45 12.21 -32.36
C VAL A 365 -6.41 11.12 -32.57
N HIS A 366 -6.43 10.52 -33.76
CA HIS A 366 -5.52 9.44 -34.13
C HIS A 366 -4.06 9.83 -33.85
N ASP A 367 -3.31 8.92 -33.22
CA ASP A 367 -1.91 9.08 -32.79
C ASP A 367 -1.60 10.27 -31.87
N CYS A 368 -2.61 10.92 -31.29
CA CYS A 368 -2.36 11.95 -30.30
C CYS A 368 -1.82 11.34 -29.00
N MET A 369 -0.59 11.69 -28.66
CA MET A 369 0.10 11.23 -27.45
C MET A 369 -0.12 12.11 -26.22
N ASN A 370 -0.90 13.20 -26.35
CA ASN A 370 -1.15 14.12 -25.25
C ASN A 370 -2.04 13.46 -24.18
N GLU A 371 -1.68 13.66 -22.92
CA GLU A 371 -2.47 13.17 -21.78
C GLU A 371 -3.87 13.84 -21.75
N LEU A 372 -4.87 13.05 -21.35
CA LEU A 372 -6.17 13.57 -20.96
C LEU A 372 -6.09 14.16 -19.55
N GLU A 373 -6.90 15.18 -19.27
CA GLU A 373 -7.01 15.73 -17.91
C GLU A 373 -7.76 14.76 -16.99
N SER A 374 -8.79 14.10 -17.52
CA SER A 374 -9.58 13.07 -16.85
C SER A 374 -9.76 11.84 -17.74
N VAL A 375 -9.92 10.67 -17.12
CA VAL A 375 -10.33 9.43 -17.81
C VAL A 375 -11.71 9.53 -18.47
N LYS A 376 -12.49 10.55 -18.12
CA LYS A 376 -13.79 10.86 -18.72
C LYS A 376 -13.69 11.75 -19.96
N ASP A 377 -12.54 12.39 -20.16
CA ASP A 377 -12.34 13.27 -21.30
C ASP A 377 -12.08 12.47 -22.56
N HIS A 378 -12.58 12.96 -23.68
CA HIS A 378 -12.36 12.33 -24.98
C HIS A 378 -11.21 12.97 -25.75
N TYR A 379 -10.80 14.19 -25.37
CA TYR A 379 -9.77 14.96 -26.05
C TYR A 379 -8.81 15.56 -25.02
N CYS A 380 -7.53 15.63 -25.38
CA CYS A 380 -6.51 16.23 -24.53
C CYS A 380 -6.68 17.75 -24.42
N GLN A 381 -5.89 18.40 -23.57
CA GLN A 381 -5.91 19.86 -23.36
C GLN A 381 -5.36 20.69 -24.52
N ASP A 382 -4.92 20.06 -25.61
CA ASP A 382 -4.57 20.77 -26.85
C ASP A 382 -5.78 21.59 -27.33
N PRO A 383 -5.66 22.92 -27.49
CA PRO A 383 -6.75 23.78 -27.95
C PRO A 383 -7.39 23.30 -29.26
N GLU A 384 -6.64 22.71 -30.19
CA GLU A 384 -7.20 22.20 -31.45
C GLU A 384 -8.04 20.95 -31.25
N HIS A 385 -7.68 20.09 -30.30
CA HIS A 385 -8.44 18.88 -29.98
C HIS A 385 -9.65 19.18 -29.10
N GLN A 386 -9.56 20.16 -28.21
CA GLN A 386 -10.70 20.65 -27.42
C GLN A 386 -11.83 21.20 -28.31
N LYS A 387 -11.52 21.77 -29.48
CA LYS A 387 -12.56 22.16 -30.46
C LYS A 387 -13.34 20.97 -30.98
N LEU A 388 -12.73 19.79 -31.07
CA LEU A 388 -13.40 18.55 -31.47
C LEU A 388 -14.33 18.03 -30.38
N ALA A 389 -14.02 18.31 -29.10
CA ALA A 389 -14.92 18.01 -27.98
C ALA A 389 -16.27 18.73 -28.08
N ASN A 390 -16.38 19.80 -28.89
CA ASN A 390 -17.63 20.52 -29.11
C ASN A 390 -18.39 20.06 -30.36
N LYS A 391 -17.89 19.09 -31.10
CA LYS A 391 -18.56 18.51 -32.28
C LYS A 391 -19.40 17.29 -31.89
N CYS A 392 -20.41 17.00 -32.70
CA CYS A 392 -21.17 15.76 -32.59
C CYS A 392 -20.24 14.55 -32.75
N ALA A 393 -20.36 13.55 -31.88
CA ALA A 393 -19.57 12.32 -31.93
C ALA A 393 -19.80 11.45 -33.19
N VAL A 394 -20.87 11.70 -33.95
CA VAL A 394 -21.13 10.99 -35.21
C VAL A 394 -20.17 11.51 -36.29
N ILE A 395 -19.31 10.63 -36.81
CA ILE A 395 -18.14 10.95 -37.67
C ILE A 395 -18.49 11.87 -38.85
N VAL A 396 -19.65 11.68 -39.48
CA VAL A 396 -20.10 12.46 -40.65
C VAL A 396 -20.80 13.78 -40.28
N CYS A 397 -21.15 13.97 -39.01
CA CYS A 397 -21.90 15.14 -38.55
C CYS A 397 -20.97 16.31 -38.20
N LYS A 398 -21.24 17.49 -38.78
CA LYS A 398 -20.47 18.71 -38.52
C LYS A 398 -21.11 19.63 -37.47
N ALA A 399 -22.28 19.27 -36.95
CA ALA A 399 -23.00 20.07 -35.97
C ALA A 399 -22.30 20.07 -34.60
N GLN A 400 -22.55 21.10 -33.80
CA GLN A 400 -22.06 21.15 -32.43
C GLN A 400 -22.85 20.20 -31.53
N ARG A 401 -22.19 19.63 -30.52
CA ARG A 401 -22.87 18.86 -29.50
C ARG A 401 -23.73 19.77 -28.63
N GLU A 402 -24.76 19.19 -28.05
CA GLU A 402 -25.56 19.87 -27.04
C GLU A 402 -24.96 19.67 -25.63
N SER A 403 -25.21 20.61 -24.71
CA SER A 403 -24.72 20.52 -23.35
C SER A 403 -25.25 19.25 -22.66
N GLY A 404 -24.36 18.51 -21.98
CA GLY A 404 -24.70 17.25 -21.31
C GLY A 404 -24.68 16.00 -22.19
N TYR A 405 -24.49 16.14 -23.51
CA TYR A 405 -24.47 15.02 -24.45
C TYR A 405 -23.18 14.96 -25.28
N ARG A 406 -22.96 13.83 -25.96
CA ARG A 406 -21.86 13.65 -26.93
C ARG A 406 -22.29 13.97 -28.37
N THR A 407 -23.58 14.03 -28.64
CA THR A 407 -24.14 14.30 -29.97
C THR A 407 -24.90 15.63 -30.06
N CYS A 408 -25.15 16.10 -31.28
CA CYS A 408 -26.01 17.27 -31.53
C CYS A 408 -27.49 16.97 -31.20
N GLY A 409 -28.38 17.95 -31.35
CA GLY A 409 -29.82 17.79 -31.11
C GLY A 409 -30.59 16.99 -32.16
N ASP A 410 -29.89 16.32 -33.09
CA ASP A 410 -30.52 15.41 -34.06
C ASP A 410 -31.05 14.16 -33.32
N PRO A 411 -32.34 13.81 -33.47
CA PRO A 411 -32.94 12.68 -32.77
C PRO A 411 -32.20 11.36 -33.00
N ASP A 412 -31.70 11.10 -34.21
CA ASP A 412 -31.04 9.82 -34.54
C ASP A 412 -29.67 9.74 -33.86
N HIS A 413 -28.93 10.85 -33.88
CA HIS A 413 -27.65 10.92 -33.15
C HIS A 413 -27.85 10.90 -31.63
N ARG A 414 -28.96 11.44 -31.13
CA ARG A 414 -29.31 11.38 -29.70
C ARG A 414 -29.69 9.96 -29.30
N ALA A 415 -30.40 9.23 -30.15
CA ALA A 415 -30.74 7.83 -29.92
C ALA A 415 -29.46 6.98 -29.79
N LEU A 416 -28.47 7.19 -30.67
CA LEU A 416 -27.16 6.52 -30.58
C LEU A 416 -26.42 6.79 -29.26
N ASP A 417 -26.35 8.05 -28.83
CA ASP A 417 -25.69 8.42 -27.56
C ASP A 417 -26.45 7.84 -26.35
N THR A 418 -27.78 7.88 -26.38
CA THR A 418 -28.63 7.31 -25.33
C THR A 418 -28.46 5.80 -25.25
N TRP A 419 -28.48 5.11 -26.39
CA TRP A 419 -28.26 3.68 -26.50
C TRP A 419 -26.86 3.27 -25.99
N ALA A 420 -25.82 4.02 -26.36
CA ALA A 420 -24.46 3.80 -25.89
C ALA A 420 -24.33 4.01 -24.38
N ASN A 421 -24.95 5.07 -23.84
CA ASN A 421 -24.99 5.33 -22.39
C ASN A 421 -25.79 4.27 -21.62
N MET A 422 -26.81 3.67 -22.23
CA MET A 422 -27.52 2.52 -21.66
C MET A 422 -26.62 1.28 -21.66
N HIS A 423 -25.95 0.98 -22.77
CA HIS A 423 -25.05 -0.17 -22.90
C HIS A 423 -23.82 -0.11 -21.97
N ALA A 424 -23.33 1.10 -21.68
CA ALA A 424 -22.22 1.31 -20.76
C ALA A 424 -22.57 1.01 -19.28
N LYS A 425 -23.85 0.80 -18.94
CA LYS A 425 -24.26 0.44 -17.58
C LYS A 425 -24.11 -1.06 -17.35
N ALA A 426 -23.47 -1.43 -16.24
CA ALA A 426 -23.14 -2.80 -15.85
C ALA A 426 -24.32 -3.80 -15.88
N MET A 427 -25.56 -3.33 -15.77
CA MET A 427 -26.76 -4.17 -15.85
C MET A 427 -26.99 -4.79 -17.24
N PHE A 428 -26.65 -4.12 -18.34
CA PHE A 428 -26.78 -4.70 -19.68
C PHE A 428 -25.72 -5.78 -19.92
N GLN A 429 -24.49 -5.55 -19.47
CA GLN A 429 -23.44 -6.56 -19.54
C GLN A 429 -23.75 -7.78 -18.67
N LEU A 430 -24.35 -7.57 -17.48
CA LEU A 430 -24.81 -8.67 -16.62
C LEU A 430 -26.00 -9.42 -17.24
N ARG A 431 -26.99 -8.70 -17.80
CA ARG A 431 -28.16 -9.30 -18.47
C ARG A 431 -27.75 -10.13 -19.69
N GLN A 432 -26.86 -9.60 -20.52
CA GLN A 432 -26.31 -10.34 -21.67
C GLN A 432 -25.47 -11.55 -21.25
N ARG A 433 -24.75 -11.48 -20.12
CA ARG A 433 -24.06 -12.65 -19.54
C ARG A 433 -25.05 -13.70 -19.03
N LEU A 434 -26.12 -13.29 -18.36
CA LEU A 434 -27.18 -14.19 -17.88
C LEU A 434 -27.94 -14.84 -19.04
N GLU A 435 -28.24 -14.08 -20.10
CA GLU A 435 -28.87 -14.59 -21.32
C GLU A 435 -27.98 -15.62 -22.03
N ARG A 436 -26.66 -15.39 -22.09
CA ARG A 436 -25.71 -16.39 -22.61
C ARG A 436 -25.66 -17.66 -21.77
N ILE A 437 -25.69 -17.54 -20.43
CA ILE A 437 -25.74 -18.70 -19.52
C ILE A 437 -27.03 -19.50 -19.74
N ASN A 438 -28.17 -18.82 -19.85
CA ASN A 438 -29.46 -19.45 -20.13
C ASN A 438 -29.52 -20.08 -21.54
N ALA A 439 -28.87 -19.47 -22.54
CA ALA A 439 -28.80 -20.03 -23.89
C ALA A 439 -27.90 -21.28 -23.99
N THR A 440 -26.86 -21.39 -23.14
CA THR A 440 -25.99 -22.57 -23.09
C THR A 440 -26.56 -23.75 -22.30
N GLN A 441 -27.61 -23.56 -21.48
CA GLN A 441 -28.22 -24.66 -20.71
C GLN A 441 -29.30 -25.46 -21.45
N ALA A 442 -29.60 -25.14 -22.72
CA ALA A 442 -30.66 -25.81 -23.49
C ALA A 442 -30.27 -27.17 -24.10
N VAL A 443 -29.04 -27.66 -23.91
CA VAL A 443 -28.61 -28.98 -24.38
C VAL A 443 -27.69 -29.58 -23.32
N ASP A 444 -28.22 -30.34 -22.36
CA ASP A 444 -27.52 -31.41 -21.61
C ASP A 444 -28.30 -31.96 -20.39
N LEU A 445 -29.64 -31.96 -20.40
CA LEU A 445 -30.42 -32.68 -19.38
C LEU A 445 -31.64 -33.39 -19.97
N GLU A 446 -31.38 -34.43 -20.77
CA GLU A 446 -32.26 -35.60 -20.84
C GLU A 446 -31.57 -36.76 -20.10
N GLY A 447 -32.04 -37.02 -18.88
CA GLY A 447 -31.49 -38.06 -17.99
C GLY A 447 -32.36 -38.22 -16.75
N GLU A 448 -33.42 -38.99 -16.92
CA GLU A 448 -34.31 -39.69 -15.98
C GLU A 448 -34.07 -39.58 -14.45
N GLY A 449 -35.15 -39.37 -13.69
CA GLY A 449 -35.30 -39.90 -12.32
C GLY A 449 -35.97 -38.93 -11.34
N GLY A 450 -37.29 -39.07 -11.14
CA GLY A 450 -38.12 -38.13 -10.38
C GLY A 450 -38.05 -38.18 -8.85
N SER A 451 -38.57 -37.12 -8.22
CA SER A 451 -39.72 -37.15 -7.29
C SER A 451 -39.92 -35.76 -6.63
N GLU A 452 -41.15 -35.24 -6.77
CA GLU A 452 -41.75 -34.16 -5.96
C GLU A 452 -42.01 -34.61 -4.50
N PRO A 453 -42.36 -33.74 -3.50
CA PRO A 453 -43.14 -32.49 -3.66
C PRO A 453 -42.86 -31.27 -2.72
N ALA A 454 -43.48 -30.13 -3.11
CA ALA A 454 -44.15 -29.05 -2.34
C ALA A 454 -43.37 -28.34 -1.20
N ASP A 455 -43.29 -27.01 -1.08
CA ASP A 455 -44.38 -26.03 -0.95
C ASP A 455 -43.82 -24.58 -1.01
N ASN A 456 -44.65 -23.66 -1.51
CA ASN A 456 -44.48 -22.20 -1.62
C ASN A 456 -45.18 -21.54 -0.36
N PRO A 457 -45.35 -20.20 -0.15
CA PRO A 457 -45.02 -19.05 -1.01
C PRO A 457 -44.62 -17.70 -0.33
N GLN A 458 -44.38 -16.71 -1.20
CA GLN A 458 -44.56 -15.23 -1.08
C GLN A 458 -43.28 -14.39 -0.83
N GLY A 459 -42.97 -13.34 -1.59
CA GLY A 459 -43.74 -12.63 -2.62
C GLY A 459 -42.86 -11.80 -3.56
N SER A 460 -43.32 -11.67 -4.80
CA SER A 460 -42.72 -10.86 -5.87
C SER A 460 -43.75 -9.84 -6.33
N THR A 461 -43.37 -8.56 -6.30
CA THR A 461 -44.13 -7.45 -6.88
C THR A 461 -43.85 -7.37 -8.38
N HIS A 462 -44.94 -7.54 -9.13
CA HIS A 462 -45.07 -7.42 -10.58
C HIS A 462 -44.67 -6.01 -11.05
N LEU A 463 -43.71 -5.90 -11.97
CA LEU A 463 -43.53 -4.75 -12.87
C LEU A 463 -43.72 -5.29 -14.29
N SER A 464 -44.67 -4.72 -15.02
CA SER A 464 -45.07 -5.12 -16.36
C SER A 464 -44.02 -4.73 -17.40
N ASP A 465 -43.67 -5.69 -18.24
CA ASP A 465 -42.89 -5.54 -19.46
C ASP A 465 -43.74 -4.89 -20.57
N GLU A 466 -43.30 -3.73 -21.07
CA GLU A 466 -43.62 -3.29 -22.42
C GLU A 466 -42.35 -3.44 -23.27
N ALA A 467 -42.33 -4.48 -24.10
CA ALA A 467 -41.31 -4.68 -25.11
C ALA A 467 -41.55 -3.70 -26.27
N ILE A 468 -40.56 -2.84 -26.54
CA ILE A 468 -40.51 -2.08 -27.79
C ILE A 468 -39.80 -2.98 -28.79
N ASP A 469 -40.57 -3.58 -29.70
CA ASP A 469 -40.03 -4.23 -30.90
C ASP A 469 -39.35 -3.17 -31.76
N VAL A 470 -38.02 -3.26 -31.89
CA VAL A 470 -37.26 -2.47 -32.85
C VAL A 470 -37.00 -3.36 -34.06
N ASP A 471 -37.59 -2.96 -35.18
CA ASP A 471 -37.45 -3.61 -36.49
C ASP A 471 -35.98 -3.58 -36.95
N GLU A 472 -35.34 -4.76 -36.96
CA GLU A 472 -33.96 -4.96 -37.42
C GLU A 472 -33.80 -4.84 -38.96
N SER A 473 -34.83 -4.44 -39.71
CA SER A 473 -34.72 -4.29 -41.17
C SER A 473 -34.08 -2.97 -41.63
N VAL A 474 -33.73 -2.05 -40.72
CA VAL A 474 -33.10 -0.75 -41.03
C VAL A 474 -31.61 -0.75 -40.64
N TRP A 475 -30.81 -1.61 -41.27
CA TRP A 475 -29.35 -1.51 -41.21
C TRP A 475 -28.78 -1.26 -42.62
N PRO A 476 -28.01 -0.19 -42.84
CA PRO A 476 -27.18 -0.07 -44.03
C PRO A 476 -25.98 -1.04 -43.89
N GLN A 477 -25.85 -1.98 -44.83
CA GLN A 477 -24.63 -2.78 -44.98
C GLN A 477 -23.46 -1.84 -45.34
N ALA A 478 -22.57 -1.61 -44.38
CA ALA A 478 -21.30 -0.95 -44.62
C ALA A 478 -20.30 -2.00 -45.16
N HIS A 479 -19.96 -1.88 -46.45
CA HIS A 479 -18.77 -2.52 -47.00
C HIS A 479 -17.50 -1.80 -46.51
N ALA A 480 -16.44 -2.60 -46.39
CA ALA A 480 -15.09 -2.29 -45.90
C ALA A 480 -14.47 -0.98 -46.40
#